data_AF-A0A3D4E6F9-F1
#
_entry.id   AF-A0A3D4E6F9-F1
#
_cell.length_a   1.000
_cell.length_b   1.000
_cell.length_c   1.000
_cell.angle_alpha   90.00
_cell.angle_beta   90.00
_cell.angle_gamma   90.00
#
_symmetry.space_group_name_H-M   'P 1'
#
loop_
_entity.id
_entity.type
_entity.pdbx_description
1 polymer ?
#
loop_
_entity_poly.entity_id
_entity_poly.type
_entity_poly.pdbx_seq_one_letter_code
_entity_poly.pdbx_strand_id
1 'polypeptide(L)'
;MSKKIFVVAGEASGDVLGGALMRALKDQYGNEGVEFAGIGGKFMQEAGLESLIPMEELCVMGITEVLEHLPRLLKLIRWVADRIEDFDPDAVVFVDLPDFNFRVAKLIKKRGGYRAKLIHYVAPTVWAWREGRAKHIAQFLDGLMCLFPFEPEYFTKHGLKTSFVGHPLVERHWIGEAERSDVMKRFKEKREVPDNANLMGVMFGSRVSEFEMHAPIFAEALSIMREQDPNLQLVVPTLPHLQFEVI
;
A
#
# COMPACT_ATOMS: atom_id res chain seq x y z
N MET A 1 -0.56 -25.11 -16.84
CA MET A 1 -0.50 -25.13 -15.35
C MET A 1 -0.78 -23.72 -14.87
N SER A 2 -1.65 -23.58 -13.88
CA SER A 2 -1.96 -22.28 -13.26
C SER A 2 -0.73 -21.72 -12.55
N LYS A 3 -0.53 -20.41 -12.60
CA LYS A 3 0.55 -19.72 -11.88
C LYS A 3 0.13 -19.48 -10.44
N LYS A 4 0.93 -19.91 -9.48
CA LYS A 4 0.65 -19.71 -8.06
C LYS A 4 1.39 -18.49 -7.55
N ILE A 5 0.66 -17.47 -7.11
CA ILE A 5 1.23 -16.20 -6.67
C ILE A 5 0.77 -15.91 -5.25
N PHE A 6 1.74 -15.76 -4.35
CA PHE A 6 1.45 -15.32 -2.98
C PHE A 6 1.62 -13.80 -2.89
N VAL A 7 0.61 -13.06 -2.44
CA VAL A 7 0.68 -11.59 -2.39
C VAL A 7 0.50 -11.09 -0.95
N VAL A 8 1.32 -10.13 -0.52
CA VAL A 8 1.29 -9.59 0.85
C VAL A 8 1.23 -8.07 0.81
N ALA A 9 0.12 -7.50 1.25
CA ALA A 9 -0.05 -6.08 1.54
C ALA A 9 -0.54 -5.92 2.98
N GLY A 10 -0.01 -4.92 3.71
CA GLY A 10 -0.48 -4.59 5.06
C GLY A 10 -1.24 -3.27 5.16
N GLU A 11 -1.21 -2.45 4.11
CA GLU A 11 -1.74 -1.09 4.14
C GLU A 11 -2.72 -0.84 2.99
N ALA A 12 -3.62 0.13 3.17
CA ALA A 12 -4.62 0.48 2.17
C ALA A 12 -4.01 0.92 0.83
N SER A 13 -2.87 1.63 0.85
CA SER A 13 -2.10 1.98 -0.35
C SER A 13 -1.61 0.72 -1.08
N GLY A 14 -1.03 -0.23 -0.34
CA GLY A 14 -0.57 -1.51 -0.85
C GLY A 14 -1.72 -2.37 -1.39
N ASP A 15 -2.88 -2.37 -0.75
CA ASP A 15 -4.07 -3.09 -1.20
C ASP A 15 -4.56 -2.59 -2.57
N VAL A 16 -4.58 -1.27 -2.79
CA VAL A 16 -4.94 -0.69 -4.09
C VAL A 16 -3.98 -1.17 -5.20
N LEU A 17 -2.68 -1.16 -4.92
CA LEU A 17 -1.64 -1.60 -5.86
C LEU A 17 -1.71 -3.10 -6.12
N GLY A 18 -1.83 -3.90 -5.06
CA GLY A 18 -1.95 -5.35 -5.11
C GLY A 18 -3.19 -5.79 -5.87
N GLY A 19 -4.35 -5.17 -5.61
CA GLY A 19 -5.58 -5.47 -6.33
C GLY A 19 -5.49 -5.12 -7.83
N ALA A 20 -4.81 -4.02 -8.18
CA ALA A 20 -4.55 -3.67 -9.58
C ALA A 20 -3.65 -4.71 -10.27
N LEU A 21 -2.57 -5.13 -9.61
CA LEU A 21 -1.68 -6.18 -10.10
C LEU A 21 -2.43 -7.51 -10.31
N MET A 22 -3.24 -7.94 -9.34
CA MET A 22 -4.00 -9.17 -9.43
C MET A 22 -4.98 -9.18 -10.61
N ARG A 23 -5.67 -8.06 -10.84
CA ARG A 23 -6.56 -7.90 -12.02
C ARG A 23 -5.78 -8.02 -13.32
N ALA A 24 -4.66 -7.30 -13.45
CA ALA A 24 -3.83 -7.37 -14.66
C ALA A 24 -3.30 -8.80 -14.93
N LEU A 25 -2.93 -9.54 -13.87
CA LEU A 25 -2.50 -10.94 -13.99
C LEU A 25 -3.65 -11.85 -14.43
N LYS A 26 -4.87 -11.64 -13.93
CA LYS A 26 -6.06 -12.37 -14.39
C LYS A 26 -6.41 -12.03 -15.84
N ASP A 27 -6.27 -10.78 -16.25
CA ASP A 27 -6.51 -10.37 -17.64
C ASP A 27 -5.50 -11.03 -18.59
N GLN A 28 -4.24 -11.19 -18.14
CA GLN A 28 -3.18 -11.81 -18.93
C GLN A 28 -3.28 -13.35 -18.99
N TYR A 29 -3.56 -14.01 -17.86
CA TYR A 29 -3.50 -15.47 -17.75
C TYR A 29 -4.88 -16.15 -17.73
N GLY A 30 -5.96 -15.37 -17.64
CA GLY A 30 -7.31 -15.86 -17.40
C GLY A 30 -7.55 -16.21 -15.93
N ASN A 31 -8.83 -16.27 -15.52
CA ASN A 31 -9.22 -16.54 -14.13
C ASN A 31 -8.71 -17.88 -13.58
N GLU A 32 -8.60 -18.90 -14.43
CA GLU A 32 -8.09 -20.23 -14.05
C GLU A 32 -6.57 -20.39 -14.29
N GLY A 33 -5.94 -19.41 -14.94
CA GLY A 33 -4.51 -19.43 -15.24
C GLY A 33 -3.63 -18.87 -14.13
N VAL A 34 -4.23 -18.28 -13.09
CA VAL A 34 -3.54 -17.76 -11.92
C VAL A 34 -4.32 -18.04 -10.64
N GLU A 35 -3.63 -18.52 -9.61
CA GLU A 35 -4.14 -18.78 -8.27
C GLU A 35 -3.44 -17.84 -7.28
N PHE A 36 -4.23 -17.20 -6.42
CA PHE A 36 -3.72 -16.27 -5.40
C PHE A 36 -3.94 -16.81 -3.99
N ALA A 37 -2.93 -16.63 -3.15
CA ALA A 37 -3.03 -16.75 -1.70
C ALA A 37 -2.30 -15.57 -1.05
N GLY A 38 -2.63 -15.24 0.21
CA GLY A 38 -1.90 -14.21 0.93
C GLY A 38 -2.75 -13.29 1.77
N ILE A 39 -2.30 -12.04 1.91
CA ILE A 39 -2.86 -11.05 2.82
C ILE A 39 -3.10 -9.77 2.05
N GLY A 40 -4.33 -9.29 2.07
CA GLY A 40 -4.75 -8.11 1.33
C GLY A 40 -6.08 -7.57 1.82
N GLY A 41 -6.31 -6.30 1.54
CA GLY A 41 -7.53 -5.60 1.91
C GLY A 41 -8.65 -5.82 0.91
N LYS A 42 -9.57 -4.86 0.90
CA LYS A 42 -10.78 -4.87 0.08
C LYS A 42 -10.48 -5.03 -1.41
N PHE A 43 -9.52 -4.28 -1.96
CA PHE A 43 -9.28 -4.26 -3.40
C PHE A 43 -8.64 -5.55 -3.92
N MET A 44 -7.80 -6.20 -3.11
CA MET A 44 -7.27 -7.53 -3.41
C MET A 44 -8.34 -8.62 -3.26
N GLN A 45 -9.21 -8.51 -2.25
CA GLN A 45 -10.34 -9.42 -2.09
C GLN A 45 -11.33 -9.34 -3.26
N GLU A 46 -11.67 -8.13 -3.72
CA GLU A 46 -12.46 -7.90 -4.93
C GLU A 46 -11.79 -8.49 -6.19
N ALA A 47 -10.46 -8.54 -6.22
CA ALA A 47 -9.69 -9.20 -7.28
C ALA A 47 -9.63 -10.73 -7.11
N GLY A 48 -10.31 -11.30 -6.12
CA GLY A 48 -10.44 -12.74 -5.88
C GLY A 48 -9.41 -13.34 -4.92
N LEU A 49 -8.80 -12.53 -4.05
CA LEU A 49 -8.03 -13.04 -2.91
C LEU A 49 -8.96 -13.42 -1.76
N GLU A 50 -8.79 -14.59 -1.18
CA GLU A 50 -9.27 -14.86 0.18
C GLU A 50 -8.16 -14.52 1.17
N SER A 51 -8.26 -13.37 1.83
CA SER A 51 -7.19 -12.90 2.73
C SER A 51 -7.09 -13.81 3.96
N LEU A 52 -5.89 -14.33 4.25
CA LEU A 52 -5.68 -15.29 5.33
C LEU A 52 -5.90 -14.70 6.72
N ILE A 53 -5.65 -13.39 6.86
CA ILE A 53 -5.92 -12.57 8.05
C ILE A 53 -6.28 -11.14 7.59
N PRO A 54 -6.88 -10.29 8.45
CA PRO A 54 -6.99 -8.86 8.18
C PRO A 54 -5.61 -8.23 7.91
N MET A 55 -5.48 -7.35 6.91
CA MET A 55 -4.18 -6.78 6.54
C MET A 55 -3.62 -5.85 7.62
N GLU A 56 -4.50 -5.22 8.40
CA GLU A 56 -4.20 -4.30 9.48
C GLU A 56 -3.39 -4.98 10.59
N GLU A 57 -3.47 -6.31 10.71
CA GLU A 57 -2.67 -7.12 11.63
C GLU A 57 -1.15 -7.06 11.33
N LEU A 58 -0.78 -6.70 10.09
CA LEU A 58 0.61 -6.54 9.67
C LEU A 58 1.18 -5.16 10.04
N CYS A 59 0.33 -4.18 10.32
CA CYS A 59 0.72 -2.82 10.65
C CYS A 59 0.92 -2.65 12.17
N VAL A 60 2.16 -2.83 12.63
CA VAL A 60 2.57 -2.44 13.99
C VAL A 60 3.44 -1.19 13.86
N MET A 61 2.88 0.01 14.04
CA MET A 61 3.60 1.28 13.89
C MET A 61 3.51 2.16 15.12
N GLY A 62 4.61 2.23 15.88
CA GLY A 62 4.88 3.16 16.98
C GLY A 62 6.18 2.76 17.69
N ILE A 63 7.17 3.66 17.87
CA ILE A 63 8.48 3.28 18.46
C ILE A 63 8.30 2.69 19.88
N THR A 64 7.30 3.17 20.63
CA THR A 64 6.92 2.70 21.96
C THR A 64 6.09 1.41 21.92
N GLU A 65 5.18 1.26 20.95
CA GLU A 65 4.32 0.08 20.77
C GLU A 65 5.06 -1.12 20.16
N VAL A 66 6.10 -0.87 19.37
CA VAL A 66 6.90 -1.90 18.69
C VAL A 66 7.60 -2.83 19.68
N LEU A 67 8.02 -2.36 20.84
CA LEU A 67 8.70 -3.21 21.83
C LEU A 67 7.74 -4.21 22.49
N GLU A 68 6.53 -3.78 22.84
CA GLU A 68 5.51 -4.66 23.45
C GLU A 68 4.94 -5.65 22.43
N HIS A 69 4.85 -5.26 21.16
CA HIS A 69 4.34 -6.09 20.09
C HIS A 69 5.41 -6.87 19.31
N LEU A 70 6.70 -6.70 19.63
CA LEU A 70 7.78 -7.41 18.94
C LEU A 70 7.62 -8.94 18.95
N PRO A 71 7.24 -9.61 20.06
CA PRO A 71 7.04 -11.05 20.06
C PRO A 71 5.90 -11.48 19.12
N ARG A 72 4.82 -10.70 19.07
CA ARG A 72 3.69 -10.93 18.16
C ARG A 72 4.14 -10.78 16.70
N LEU A 73 4.88 -9.71 16.40
CA LEU A 73 5.41 -9.45 15.06
C LEU A 73 6.32 -10.60 14.58
N LEU A 74 7.22 -11.08 15.44
CA LEU A 74 8.10 -12.21 15.10
C LEU A 74 7.33 -13.52 14.89
N LYS A 75 6.27 -13.77 15.67
CA LYS A 75 5.36 -14.90 15.43
C LYS A 75 4.65 -14.75 14.09
N LEU A 76 4.18 -13.55 13.76
CA LEU A 76 3.48 -13.26 12.52
C LEU A 76 4.40 -13.42 11.29
N ILE A 77 5.63 -12.94 11.36
CA ILE A 77 6.65 -13.15 10.31
C ILE A 77 6.88 -14.64 10.06
N ARG A 78 7.00 -15.45 11.12
CA ARG A 78 7.16 -16.91 10.98
C ARG A 78 5.92 -17.54 10.36
N TRP A 79 4.74 -17.16 10.86
CA TRP A 79 3.48 -17.68 10.37
C TRP A 79 3.26 -17.37 8.88
N VAL A 80 3.57 -16.14 8.43
CA VAL A 80 3.49 -15.79 7.00
C VAL A 80 4.52 -16.57 6.18
N ALA A 81 5.74 -16.75 6.68
CA ALA A 81 6.73 -17.60 6.02
C ALA A 81 6.26 -19.05 5.90
N ASP A 82 5.67 -19.62 6.96
CA ASP A 82 5.09 -20.96 6.95
C ASP A 82 3.97 -21.06 5.90
N ARG A 83 3.06 -20.07 5.86
CA ARG A 83 1.98 -20.03 4.84
C ARG A 83 2.49 -19.94 3.41
N ILE A 84 3.55 -19.17 3.18
CA ILE A 84 4.19 -19.09 1.86
C ILE A 84 4.81 -20.44 1.48
N GLU A 85 5.49 -21.10 2.41
CA GLU A 85 6.11 -22.40 2.18
C GLU A 85 5.05 -23.50 1.95
N ASP A 86 3.98 -23.52 2.75
CA ASP A 86 2.84 -24.44 2.62
C ASP A 86 2.16 -24.30 1.25
N PHE A 87 2.06 -23.07 0.74
CA PHE A 87 1.42 -22.79 -0.54
C PHE A 87 2.31 -23.13 -1.75
N ASP A 88 3.63 -23.21 -1.59
CA ASP A 88 4.62 -23.46 -2.66
C ASP A 88 4.38 -22.63 -3.95
N PRO A 89 4.44 -21.27 -3.87
CA PRO A 89 4.16 -20.42 -5.02
C PRO A 89 5.29 -20.38 -6.04
N ASP A 90 4.95 -20.05 -7.29
CA ASP A 90 5.92 -19.66 -8.32
C ASP A 90 6.59 -18.32 -7.97
N ALA A 91 5.83 -17.40 -7.38
CA ALA A 91 6.30 -16.07 -6.98
C ALA A 91 5.61 -15.56 -5.72
N VAL A 92 6.35 -14.81 -4.92
CA VAL A 92 5.83 -14.02 -3.80
C VAL A 92 5.96 -12.55 -4.16
N VAL A 93 4.87 -11.81 -4.13
CA VAL A 93 4.84 -10.37 -4.36
C VAL A 93 4.56 -9.65 -3.05
N PHE A 94 5.59 -9.04 -2.48
CA PHE A 94 5.51 -8.19 -1.32
C PHE A 94 5.16 -6.76 -1.75
N VAL A 95 3.98 -6.26 -1.42
CA VAL A 95 3.52 -4.92 -1.81
C VAL A 95 3.72 -3.97 -0.63
N ASP A 96 4.65 -3.02 -0.81
CA ASP A 96 5.04 -2.05 0.21
C ASP A 96 5.42 -2.72 1.55
N LEU A 97 5.36 -2.01 2.67
CA LEU A 97 5.64 -2.52 4.03
C LEU A 97 7.01 -3.25 4.15
N PRO A 98 8.12 -2.60 3.72
CA PRO A 98 9.43 -3.24 3.62
C PRO A 98 9.96 -3.81 4.94
N ASP A 99 9.65 -3.18 6.08
CA ASP A 99 10.14 -3.61 7.40
C ASP A 99 9.59 -4.98 7.81
N PHE A 100 8.35 -5.29 7.45
CA PHE A 100 7.76 -6.62 7.65
C PHE A 100 8.19 -7.58 6.53
N ASN A 101 7.95 -7.18 5.29
CA ASN A 101 8.10 -8.04 4.13
C ASN A 101 9.55 -8.50 3.90
N PHE A 102 10.55 -7.65 4.16
CA PHE A 102 11.96 -8.06 4.05
C PHE A 102 12.37 -9.05 5.13
N ARG A 103 11.75 -9.01 6.32
CA ARG A 103 12.02 -10.02 7.36
C ARG A 103 11.45 -11.38 6.97
N VAL A 104 10.26 -11.41 6.38
CA VAL A 104 9.65 -12.62 5.81
C VAL A 104 10.54 -13.18 4.68
N ALA A 105 10.91 -12.35 3.70
CA ALA A 105 11.77 -12.74 2.58
C ALA A 105 13.12 -13.34 3.05
N LYS A 106 13.77 -12.68 4.02
CA LYS A 106 15.02 -13.17 4.62
C LYS A 106 14.83 -14.49 5.39
N LEU A 107 13.72 -14.64 6.11
CA LEU A 107 13.44 -15.87 6.86
C LEU A 107 13.28 -17.07 5.90
N ILE A 108 12.50 -16.90 4.84
CA ILE A 108 12.29 -17.94 3.81
C ILE A 108 13.62 -18.29 3.13
N LYS A 109 14.42 -17.28 2.72
CA LYS A 109 15.78 -17.48 2.19
C LYS A 109 16.66 -18.27 3.15
N LYS A 110 16.60 -17.96 4.45
CA LYS A 110 17.41 -18.62 5.48
C LYS A 110 17.00 -20.07 5.72
N ARG A 111 15.71 -20.39 5.67
CA ARG A 111 15.20 -21.77 5.84
C ARG A 111 15.63 -22.69 4.70
N GLY A 112 15.80 -22.14 3.50
CA GLY A 112 16.21 -22.90 2.32
C GLY A 112 15.08 -23.77 1.75
N GLY A 113 15.31 -24.40 0.60
CA GLY A 113 14.35 -25.33 -0.01
C GLY A 113 13.18 -24.70 -0.79
N TYR A 114 12.88 -23.43 -0.57
CA TYR A 114 11.85 -22.71 -1.33
C TYR A 114 12.35 -22.33 -2.74
N ARG A 115 11.45 -22.33 -3.74
CA ARG A 115 11.78 -22.06 -5.16
C ARG A 115 11.19 -20.76 -5.70
N ALA A 116 10.23 -20.18 -4.98
CA ALA A 116 9.50 -18.99 -5.39
C ALA A 116 10.42 -17.80 -5.70
N LYS A 117 10.07 -17.01 -6.70
CA LYS A 117 10.70 -15.71 -6.94
C LYS A 117 10.19 -14.70 -5.93
N LEU A 118 11.11 -14.06 -5.20
CA LEU A 118 10.76 -13.03 -4.23
C LEU A 118 10.79 -11.66 -4.90
N ILE A 119 9.63 -11.07 -5.11
CA ILE A 119 9.45 -9.80 -5.79
C ILE A 119 8.90 -8.79 -4.79
N HIS A 120 9.45 -7.57 -4.82
CA HIS A 120 8.88 -6.46 -4.05
C HIS A 120 8.26 -5.43 -4.99
N TYR A 121 7.08 -4.93 -4.64
CA TYR A 121 6.38 -3.89 -5.36
C TYR A 121 6.33 -2.64 -4.49
N VAL A 122 6.73 -1.50 -5.08
CA VAL A 122 7.06 -0.23 -4.43
C VAL A 122 8.48 -0.27 -3.90
N ALA A 123 9.35 0.51 -4.52
CA ALA A 123 10.70 0.65 -4.01
C ALA A 123 10.64 1.42 -2.68
N PRO A 124 11.43 1.03 -1.68
CA PRO A 124 11.53 1.79 -0.44
C PRO A 124 12.37 3.05 -0.71
N THR A 125 11.77 4.09 -1.30
CA THR A 125 12.48 5.27 -1.85
C THR A 125 13.22 6.05 -0.76
N VAL A 126 12.63 6.17 0.44
CA VAL A 126 13.29 6.73 1.65
C VAL A 126 14.45 5.84 2.14
N TRP A 127 14.66 4.66 1.55
CA TRP A 127 15.75 3.75 1.91
C TRP A 127 16.89 3.77 0.88
N ALA A 128 16.61 4.14 -0.37
CA ALA A 128 17.54 4.17 -1.49
C ALA A 128 18.63 5.28 -1.39
N TRP A 129 18.41 6.36 -0.62
CA TRP A 129 19.42 7.42 -0.43
C TRP A 129 20.66 6.98 0.36
N ARG A 130 20.62 5.80 1.01
CA ARG A 130 21.81 5.17 1.60
C ARG A 130 22.21 3.98 0.74
N GLU A 131 23.22 4.14 -0.10
CA GLU A 131 23.66 3.16 -1.11
C GLU A 131 23.82 1.73 -0.55
N GLY A 132 24.27 1.61 0.70
CA GLY A 132 24.41 0.32 1.36
C GLY A 132 23.11 -0.50 1.40
N ARG A 133 21.94 0.14 1.50
CA ARG A 133 20.65 -0.57 1.62
C ARG A 133 20.22 -1.22 0.31
N ALA A 134 20.45 -0.59 -0.83
CA ALA A 134 20.14 -1.19 -2.13
C ALA A 134 20.92 -2.49 -2.36
N LYS A 135 22.21 -2.51 -1.98
CA LYS A 135 23.05 -3.71 -1.97
C LYS A 135 22.49 -4.82 -1.08
N HIS A 136 21.98 -4.49 0.11
CA HIS A 136 21.39 -5.50 1.00
C HIS A 136 20.10 -6.06 0.44
N ILE A 137 19.24 -5.22 -0.16
CA ILE A 137 17.97 -5.65 -0.76
C ILE A 137 18.22 -6.65 -1.90
N ALA A 138 19.23 -6.39 -2.73
CA ALA A 138 19.64 -7.28 -3.83
C ALA A 138 20.09 -8.68 -3.39
N GLN A 139 20.42 -8.90 -2.11
CA GLN A 139 20.87 -10.20 -1.60
C GLN A 139 19.73 -11.21 -1.41
N PHE A 140 18.49 -10.73 -1.21
CA PHE A 140 17.38 -11.59 -0.84
C PHE A 140 16.16 -11.48 -1.76
N LEU A 141 16.06 -10.42 -2.58
CA LEU A 141 15.01 -10.32 -3.60
C LEU A 141 15.50 -10.82 -4.97
N ASP A 142 14.58 -11.39 -5.74
CA ASP A 142 14.77 -11.76 -7.14
C ASP A 142 14.30 -10.65 -8.10
N GLY A 143 13.40 -9.77 -7.66
CA GLY A 143 12.84 -8.69 -8.48
C GLY A 143 12.32 -7.49 -7.68
N LEU A 144 12.30 -6.32 -8.31
CA LEU A 144 11.76 -5.09 -7.74
C LEU A 144 10.95 -4.31 -8.79
N MET A 145 9.74 -3.90 -8.42
CA MET A 145 8.86 -3.06 -9.23
C MET A 145 8.82 -1.64 -8.64
N CYS A 146 9.32 -0.68 -9.41
CA CYS A 146 9.51 0.72 -9.04
C CYS A 146 8.38 1.60 -9.59
N LEU A 147 7.95 2.58 -8.80
CA LEU A 147 6.89 3.52 -9.18
C LEU A 147 7.43 4.76 -9.89
N PHE A 148 8.73 5.05 -9.76
CA PHE A 148 9.36 6.22 -10.37
C PHE A 148 10.51 5.83 -11.30
N PRO A 149 10.72 6.55 -12.40
CA PRO A 149 11.67 6.17 -13.44
C PRO A 149 13.14 6.28 -13.00
N PHE A 150 13.45 7.05 -11.95
CA PHE A 150 14.80 7.20 -11.41
C PHE A 150 15.18 6.07 -10.42
N GLU A 151 14.21 5.32 -9.90
CA GLU A 151 14.46 4.32 -8.86
C GLU A 151 15.26 3.09 -9.32
N PRO A 152 15.03 2.52 -10.52
CA PRO A 152 15.71 1.29 -10.94
C PRO A 152 17.23 1.37 -10.90
N GLU A 153 17.81 2.51 -11.24
CA GLU A 153 19.27 2.71 -11.30
C GLU A 153 19.97 2.44 -9.96
N TYR A 154 19.31 2.68 -8.83
CA TYR A 154 19.86 2.41 -7.50
C TYR A 154 20.06 0.92 -7.23
N PHE A 155 19.28 0.06 -7.87
CA PHE A 155 19.22 -1.39 -7.57
C PHE A 155 19.85 -2.24 -8.66
N THR A 156 19.70 -1.86 -9.93
CA THR A 156 20.29 -2.60 -11.06
C THR A 156 21.82 -2.62 -10.98
N LYS A 157 22.45 -1.55 -10.48
CA LYS A 157 23.90 -1.50 -10.21
C LYS A 157 24.39 -2.56 -9.21
N HIS A 158 23.49 -3.15 -8.43
CA HIS A 158 23.77 -4.23 -7.48
C HIS A 158 23.26 -5.59 -7.94
N GLY A 159 22.84 -5.72 -9.22
CA GLY A 159 22.41 -6.97 -9.83
C GLY A 159 20.96 -7.36 -9.56
N LEU A 160 20.16 -6.52 -8.88
CA LEU A 160 18.74 -6.78 -8.67
C LEU A 160 17.94 -6.45 -9.94
N LYS A 161 17.18 -7.42 -10.45
CA LYS A 161 16.26 -7.20 -11.57
C LYS A 161 15.20 -6.19 -11.14
N THR A 162 15.21 -5.02 -11.76
CA THR A 162 14.36 -3.91 -11.34
C THR A 162 13.71 -3.29 -12.56
N SER A 163 12.41 -2.99 -12.46
CA SER A 163 11.62 -2.41 -13.55
C SER A 163 10.80 -1.24 -13.04
N PHE A 164 10.80 -0.14 -13.78
CA PHE A 164 9.83 0.94 -13.60
C PHE A 164 8.50 0.49 -14.20
N VAL A 165 7.45 0.44 -13.37
CA VAL A 165 6.11 -0.05 -13.75
C VAL A 165 5.06 1.04 -13.81
N GLY A 166 5.47 2.31 -13.67
CA GLY A 166 4.55 3.44 -13.61
C GLY A 166 3.93 3.63 -12.22
N HIS A 167 3.29 4.77 -12.04
CA HIS A 167 2.54 5.09 -10.82
C HIS A 167 1.04 5.04 -11.14
N PRO A 168 0.24 4.17 -10.50
CA PRO A 168 -1.18 4.00 -10.86
C PRO A 168 -2.03 5.28 -10.79
N LEU A 169 -1.64 6.25 -9.96
CA LEU A 169 -2.25 7.59 -9.95
C LEU A 169 -2.13 8.32 -11.30
N VAL A 170 -1.03 8.15 -12.04
CA VAL A 170 -0.81 8.80 -13.34
C VAL A 170 -1.68 8.16 -14.41
N GLU A 171 -1.87 6.84 -14.35
CA GLU A 171 -2.70 6.10 -15.31
C GLU A 171 -4.20 6.38 -15.15
N ARG A 172 -4.67 6.66 -13.92
CA ARG A 172 -6.11 6.78 -13.61
C ARG A 172 -6.67 8.20 -13.65
N HIS A 173 -5.84 9.25 -13.62
CA HIS A 173 -6.33 10.57 -13.21
C HIS A 173 -5.82 11.79 -14.01
N TRP A 174 -5.33 11.63 -15.23
CA TRP A 174 -5.20 12.80 -16.11
C TRP A 174 -6.56 13.18 -16.72
N ILE A 175 -7.42 13.80 -15.92
CA ILE A 175 -8.67 14.40 -16.38
C ILE A 175 -8.44 15.85 -16.81
N GLY A 176 -9.00 16.21 -17.98
CA GLY A 176 -8.90 17.54 -18.55
C GLY A 176 -9.64 18.60 -17.73
N GLU A 177 -9.37 19.89 -17.95
CA GLU A 177 -9.92 20.99 -17.16
C GLU A 177 -11.45 21.06 -17.18
N ALA A 178 -12.07 20.80 -18.34
CA ALA A 178 -13.53 20.70 -18.48
C ALA A 178 -14.11 19.54 -17.65
N GLU A 179 -13.44 18.39 -17.66
CA GLU A 179 -13.87 17.20 -16.91
C GLU A 179 -13.74 17.40 -15.38
N ARG A 180 -12.74 18.17 -14.93
CA ARG A 180 -12.60 18.56 -13.51
C ARG A 180 -13.76 19.42 -13.03
N SER A 181 -14.21 20.38 -13.84
CA SER A 181 -15.36 21.23 -13.53
C SER A 181 -16.63 20.40 -13.34
N ASP A 182 -16.88 19.45 -14.26
CA ASP A 182 -18.04 18.57 -14.18
C ASP A 182 -17.97 17.58 -13.00
N VAL A 183 -16.79 17.05 -12.68
CA VAL A 183 -16.58 16.20 -11.49
C VAL A 183 -16.84 17.00 -10.21
N MET A 184 -16.34 18.22 -10.10
CA MET A 184 -16.55 19.09 -8.94
C MET A 184 -18.03 19.42 -8.76
N LYS A 185 -18.72 19.80 -9.85
CA LYS A 185 -20.16 20.09 -9.82
C LYS A 185 -20.97 18.89 -9.33
N ARG A 186 -20.75 17.70 -9.92
CA ARG A 186 -21.41 16.45 -9.50
C ARG A 186 -21.12 16.09 -8.06
N PHE A 187 -19.89 16.33 -7.59
CA PHE A 187 -19.52 16.10 -6.19
C PHE A 187 -20.31 17.02 -5.26
N LYS A 188 -20.36 18.32 -5.57
CA LYS A 188 -21.10 19.33 -4.79
C LYS A 188 -22.60 18.99 -4.73
N GLU A 189 -23.21 18.67 -5.88
CA GLU A 189 -24.62 18.25 -5.97
C GLU A 189 -24.90 17.01 -5.11
N LYS A 190 -24.08 15.96 -5.23
CA LYS A 190 -24.25 14.71 -4.47
C LYS A 190 -24.08 14.88 -2.96
N ARG A 191 -23.29 15.86 -2.53
CA ARG A 191 -22.98 16.12 -1.12
C ARG A 191 -23.73 17.35 -0.57
N GLU A 192 -24.67 17.90 -1.34
CA GLU A 192 -25.46 19.07 -0.99
C GLU A 192 -24.60 20.28 -0.56
N VAL A 193 -23.41 20.41 -1.18
CA VAL A 193 -22.49 21.52 -0.93
C VAL A 193 -22.94 22.75 -1.74
N PRO A 194 -23.09 23.93 -1.11
CA PRO A 194 -23.48 25.15 -1.83
C PRO A 194 -22.52 25.51 -2.97
N ASP A 195 -23.06 26.08 -4.05
CA ASP A 195 -22.25 26.49 -5.20
C ASP A 195 -21.18 27.53 -4.83
N ASN A 196 -21.54 28.46 -3.94
CA ASN A 196 -20.65 29.50 -3.41
C ASN A 196 -19.71 29.01 -2.29
N ALA A 197 -19.80 27.74 -1.88
CA ALA A 197 -18.91 27.21 -0.86
C ALA A 197 -17.48 27.07 -1.38
N ASN A 198 -16.54 27.53 -0.57
CA ASN A 198 -15.13 27.27 -0.74
C ASN A 198 -14.84 25.89 -0.13
N LEU A 199 -14.57 24.91 -0.98
CA LEU A 199 -14.46 23.52 -0.56
C LEU A 199 -12.99 23.15 -0.32
N MET A 200 -12.68 22.62 0.86
CA MET A 200 -11.35 22.17 1.23
C MET A 200 -11.34 20.68 1.59
N GLY A 201 -10.49 19.91 0.91
CA GLY A 201 -10.21 18.53 1.29
C GLY A 201 -9.22 18.47 2.45
N VAL A 202 -9.55 17.76 3.52
CA VAL A 202 -8.70 17.59 4.70
C VAL A 202 -8.37 16.11 4.86
N MET A 203 -7.09 15.77 4.73
CA MET A 203 -6.59 14.39 4.81
C MET A 203 -5.83 14.22 6.12
N PHE A 204 -6.49 13.71 7.17
CA PHE A 204 -5.85 13.49 8.48
C PHE A 204 -4.84 12.34 8.49
N GLY A 205 -4.86 11.50 7.45
CA GLY A 205 -4.00 10.34 7.34
C GLY A 205 -4.79 9.06 7.12
N SER A 206 -4.05 8.01 6.85
CA SER A 206 -4.57 6.66 6.61
C SER A 206 -4.43 5.75 7.83
N ARG A 207 -3.77 6.23 8.89
CA ARG A 207 -3.50 5.49 10.13
C ARG A 207 -4.07 6.22 11.34
N VAL A 208 -4.38 5.46 12.40
CA VAL A 208 -4.85 6.01 13.68
C VAL A 208 -3.84 7.01 14.27
N SER A 209 -2.55 6.65 14.29
CA SER A 209 -1.50 7.52 14.85
C SER A 209 -1.28 8.80 14.03
N GLU A 210 -1.44 8.76 12.71
CA GLU A 210 -1.43 9.96 11.86
C GLU A 210 -2.60 10.87 12.22
N PHE A 211 -3.80 10.30 12.37
CA PHE A 211 -4.97 11.05 12.79
C PHE A 211 -4.76 11.70 14.16
N GLU A 212 -4.32 10.95 15.18
CA GLU A 212 -4.08 11.46 16.53
C GLU A 212 -3.04 12.59 16.56
N MET A 213 -2.02 12.52 15.71
CA MET A 213 -0.98 13.55 15.60
C MET A 213 -1.46 14.79 14.83
N HIS A 214 -2.18 14.61 13.72
CA HIS A 214 -2.60 15.70 12.85
C HIS A 214 -3.87 16.40 13.34
N ALA A 215 -4.80 15.67 13.96
CA ALA A 215 -6.13 16.19 14.29
C ALA A 215 -6.11 17.45 15.17
N PRO A 216 -5.31 17.55 16.24
CA PRO A 216 -5.24 18.77 17.06
C PRO A 216 -4.76 19.98 16.27
N ILE A 217 -3.70 19.81 15.47
CA ILE A 217 -3.09 20.89 14.69
C ILE A 217 -4.03 21.34 13.57
N PHE A 218 -4.67 20.39 12.89
CA PHE A 218 -5.64 20.68 11.85
C PHE A 218 -6.87 21.38 12.43
N ALA A 219 -7.37 20.97 13.59
CA ALA A 219 -8.50 21.64 14.23
C ALA A 219 -8.20 23.12 14.52
N GLU A 220 -7.03 23.44 15.05
CA GLU A 220 -6.60 24.83 15.29
C GLU A 220 -6.54 25.65 13.98
N ALA A 221 -5.87 25.11 12.95
CA ALA A 221 -5.76 25.77 11.66
C ALA A 221 -7.13 25.99 11.00
N LEU A 222 -7.98 24.96 11.01
CA LEU A 222 -9.31 25.01 10.42
C LEU A 222 -10.22 25.99 11.15
N SER A 223 -10.08 26.14 12.47
CA SER A 223 -10.80 27.16 13.24
C SER A 223 -10.44 28.58 12.76
N ILE A 224 -9.15 28.87 12.64
CA ILE A 224 -8.66 30.17 12.14
C ILE A 224 -9.16 30.44 10.71
N MET A 225 -9.15 29.42 9.85
CA MET A 225 -9.60 29.55 8.46
C MET A 225 -11.12 29.79 8.37
N ARG A 226 -11.93 29.13 9.22
CA ARG A 226 -13.38 29.35 9.26
C ARG A 226 -13.77 30.72 9.81
N GLU A 227 -12.98 31.29 10.72
CA GLU A 227 -13.18 32.68 11.17
C GLU A 227 -12.95 33.68 10.03
N GLN A 228 -12.02 33.40 9.12
CA GLN A 228 -11.71 34.26 7.98
C GLN A 228 -12.66 34.04 6.80
N ASP A 229 -13.18 32.84 6.63
CA ASP A 229 -14.12 32.49 5.58
C ASP A 229 -15.30 31.66 6.12
N PRO A 230 -16.43 32.30 6.45
CA PRO A 230 -17.64 31.62 6.87
C PRO A 230 -18.24 30.67 5.83
N ASN A 231 -17.85 30.79 4.54
CA ASN A 231 -18.30 29.90 3.47
C ASN A 231 -17.39 28.69 3.25
N LEU A 232 -16.34 28.52 4.06
CA LEU A 232 -15.44 27.37 4.02
C LEU A 232 -16.18 26.10 4.44
N GLN A 233 -16.20 25.11 3.54
CA GLN A 233 -16.75 23.78 3.76
C GLN A 233 -15.63 22.75 3.69
N LEU A 234 -15.65 21.80 4.63
CA LEU A 234 -14.60 20.79 4.76
C LEU A 234 -15.09 19.44 4.24
N VAL A 235 -14.25 18.76 3.48
CA VAL A 235 -14.46 17.39 3.04
C VAL A 235 -13.34 16.54 3.61
N VAL A 236 -13.71 15.56 4.42
CA VAL A 236 -12.75 14.66 5.08
C VAL A 236 -12.86 13.27 4.46
N PRO A 237 -12.09 12.95 3.41
CA PRO A 237 -12.00 11.58 2.95
C PRO A 237 -11.27 10.75 4.01
N THR A 238 -11.93 9.69 4.48
CA THR A 238 -11.37 8.77 5.49
C THR A 238 -11.64 7.31 5.15
N LEU A 239 -10.90 6.40 5.78
CA LEU A 239 -11.10 4.96 5.67
C LEU A 239 -12.20 4.49 6.63
N PRO A 240 -12.95 3.41 6.33
CA PRO A 240 -14.04 2.96 7.20
C PRO A 240 -13.65 2.70 8.66
N HIS A 241 -12.45 2.18 8.91
CA HIS A 241 -11.93 1.94 10.27
C HIS A 241 -11.46 3.22 10.97
N LEU A 242 -11.33 4.33 10.23
CA LEU A 242 -11.05 5.68 10.71
C LEU A 242 -12.27 6.59 10.54
N GLN A 243 -13.46 6.01 10.34
CA GLN A 243 -14.70 6.75 10.35
C GLN A 243 -15.02 7.06 11.81
N PHE A 244 -14.31 8.05 12.35
CA PHE A 244 -14.68 8.68 13.59
C PHE A 244 -15.99 9.44 13.35
N GLU A 245 -16.79 9.66 14.40
CA GLU A 245 -17.78 10.72 14.38
C GLU A 245 -17.00 12.03 14.28
N VAL A 246 -16.65 12.41 13.05
CA VAL A 246 -15.93 13.64 12.74
C VAL A 246 -16.89 14.78 13.10
N ILE A 247 -16.60 15.41 14.24
CA ILE A 247 -17.30 16.57 14.80
C ILE A 247 -17.31 17.74 13.80
#